data_AF-A0AAT9S628-F1
#
_entry.id   AF-A0AAT9S628-F1
#
_cell.length_a   1.000
_cell.length_b   1.000
_cell.length_c   1.000
_cell.angle_alpha   90.00
_cell.angle_beta   90.00
_cell.angle_gamma   90.00
#
_symmetry.space_group_name_H-M   'P 1'
#
loop_
_entity.id
_entity.type
_entity.pdbx_description
1 polymer ?
#
loop_
_entity_poly.entity_id
_entity_poly.type
_entity_poly.pdbx_seq_one_letter_code
_entity_poly.pdbx_strand_id
1 'polypeptide(L)'
;MVVSEVIPGGLTRRAKYFIRCHGYWTGRGNIEQYRARWMEHGVPEGQIDRVSAFEAVWGGLVLPPSPHYDGGPRAFRGDVPERPARDWLFEAGAQRTALPYAFVIGPNGEFGLHAGTWVPLHASIAGWVESLALADHARRCARTTATLTGAAVDDLELDGFEAVPEVAGLADAWWRGNDSLIAIYRGEAEVMEAPRCQTATIYAGLDAWGLRGLDGTDTPSK
;
A
#
# COMPACT_ATOMS: atom_id res chain seq x y z
N MET A 1 3.40 18.97 21.55
CA MET A 1 4.68 18.25 21.67
C MET A 1 4.92 17.56 20.34
N VAL A 2 5.79 18.10 19.50
CA VAL A 2 6.04 17.57 18.16
C VAL A 2 7.05 16.44 18.32
N VAL A 3 6.55 15.20 18.44
CA VAL A 3 7.41 14.04 18.23
C VAL A 3 7.83 14.16 16.76
N SER A 4 9.11 14.43 16.50
CA SER A 4 9.64 14.38 15.14
C SER A 4 9.62 12.91 14.71
N GLU A 5 8.47 12.45 14.23
CA GLU A 5 8.30 11.10 13.73
C GLU A 5 9.07 10.99 12.41
N VAL A 6 10.16 10.23 12.46
CA VAL A 6 11.09 10.06 11.35
C VAL A 6 10.36 9.32 10.23
N ILE A 7 10.32 9.93 9.04
CA ILE A 7 9.77 9.28 7.84
C ILE A 7 10.58 8.00 7.58
N PRO A 8 9.92 6.84 7.34
CA PRO A 8 10.62 5.59 7.12
C PRO A 8 11.70 5.66 6.03
N GLY A 9 12.83 4.97 6.29
CA GLY A 9 13.89 4.77 5.32
C GLY A 9 13.44 3.90 4.14
N GLY A 10 14.23 3.84 3.07
CA GLY A 10 13.94 3.01 1.89
C GLY A 10 12.88 3.56 0.93
N LEU A 11 12.06 4.53 1.35
CA LEU A 11 11.12 5.23 0.48
C LEU A 11 11.82 6.18 -0.50
N THR A 12 11.23 6.34 -1.68
CA THR A 12 11.57 7.33 -2.70
C THR A 12 11.36 8.76 -2.18
N ARG A 13 11.93 9.76 -2.88
CA ARG A 13 11.73 11.17 -2.51
C ARG A 13 10.27 11.58 -2.69
N ARG A 14 9.59 11.02 -3.71
CA ARG A 14 8.17 11.21 -3.95
C ARG A 14 7.32 10.70 -2.77
N ALA A 15 7.53 9.47 -2.31
CA ALA A 15 6.77 8.93 -1.18
C ALA A 15 7.06 9.66 0.13
N LYS A 16 8.32 10.03 0.39
CA LYS A 16 8.68 10.87 1.56
C LYS A 16 7.99 12.23 1.50
N TYR A 17 7.95 12.86 0.33
CA TYR A 17 7.24 14.12 0.12
C TYR A 17 5.73 13.95 0.37
N PHE A 18 5.13 12.89 -0.17
CA PHE A 18 3.72 12.56 0.02
C PHE A 18 3.35 12.41 1.50
N ILE A 19 4.11 11.62 2.27
CA ILE A 19 3.90 11.48 3.72
C ILE A 19 4.05 12.83 4.43
N ARG A 20 5.05 13.64 4.08
CA ARG A 20 5.26 14.94 4.74
C ARG A 20 4.12 15.92 4.48
N CYS A 21 3.57 15.92 3.26
CA CYS A 21 2.55 16.88 2.85
C CYS A 21 1.13 16.45 3.27
N HIS A 22 0.88 15.15 3.33
CA HIS A 22 -0.48 14.62 3.49
C HIS A 22 -0.64 13.67 4.68
N GLY A 23 0.46 13.14 5.20
CA GLY A 23 0.45 12.24 6.33
C GLY A 23 0.35 13.00 7.66
N TYR A 24 -0.34 12.39 8.62
CA TYR A 24 -0.29 12.85 10.01
C TYR A 24 -0.25 11.64 10.95
N TRP A 25 0.38 11.82 12.11
CA TRP A 25 0.55 10.76 13.09
C TRP A 25 -0.43 10.94 14.25
N THR A 26 -1.13 9.86 14.60
CA THR A 26 -2.10 9.82 15.71
C THR A 26 -1.49 9.27 17.00
N GLY A 27 -0.19 9.01 17.01
CA GLY A 27 0.51 8.33 18.10
C GLY A 27 0.51 6.81 17.94
N ARG A 28 1.66 6.21 18.26
CA ARG A 28 1.94 4.78 18.17
C ARG A 28 1.24 4.00 19.28
N GLY A 29 0.80 2.78 18.98
CA GLY A 29 0.38 1.84 20.01
C GLY A 29 1.58 1.32 20.80
N ASN A 30 1.38 1.01 22.09
CA ASN A 30 2.35 0.24 22.85
C ASN A 30 1.97 -1.25 22.80
N ILE A 31 2.36 -1.95 21.73
CA ILE A 31 2.06 -3.39 21.56
C ILE A 31 2.64 -4.24 22.69
N GLU A 32 3.75 -3.81 23.24
CA GLU A 32 4.49 -4.55 24.26
C GLU A 32 3.69 -4.78 25.54
N GLN A 33 2.72 -3.89 25.84
CA GLN A 33 1.82 -4.06 26.97
C GLN A 33 0.90 -5.29 26.83
N TYR A 34 0.71 -5.78 25.61
CA TYR A 34 -0.13 -6.94 25.31
C TYR A 34 0.66 -8.25 25.19
N ARG A 35 2.00 -8.20 25.18
CA ARG A 35 2.85 -9.37 24.91
C ARG A 35 2.49 -10.58 25.78
N ALA A 36 2.48 -10.40 27.09
CA ALA A 36 2.19 -11.48 28.03
C ALA A 36 0.82 -12.13 27.76
N ARG A 37 -0.21 -11.30 27.57
CA ARG A 37 -1.56 -11.76 27.25
C ARG A 37 -1.63 -12.50 25.91
N TRP A 38 -0.94 -12.01 24.89
CA TRP A 38 -0.93 -12.67 23.57
C TRP A 38 -0.20 -14.02 23.61
N MET A 39 0.90 -14.11 24.38
CA MET A 39 1.60 -15.38 24.60
C MET A 39 0.73 -16.39 25.35
N GLU A 40 -0.04 -15.96 26.36
CA GLU A 40 -1.02 -16.81 27.06
C GLU A 40 -2.08 -17.36 26.09
N HIS A 41 -2.43 -16.62 25.04
CA HIS A 41 -3.33 -17.05 23.97
C HIS A 41 -2.64 -17.81 22.83
N GLY A 42 -1.35 -18.17 22.99
CA GLY A 42 -0.63 -19.02 22.05
C GLY A 42 -0.06 -18.28 20.83
N VAL A 43 0.00 -16.95 20.85
CA VAL A 43 0.70 -16.17 19.82
C VAL A 43 2.22 -16.33 20.02
N PRO A 44 2.98 -16.82 19.02
CA PRO A 44 4.43 -16.97 19.14
C PRO A 44 5.11 -15.60 19.26
N GLU A 45 6.18 -15.52 20.06
CA GLU A 45 6.92 -14.27 20.28
C GLU A 45 7.35 -13.59 18.99
N GLY A 46 7.87 -14.34 18.02
CA GLY A 46 8.28 -13.78 16.73
C GLY A 46 7.14 -13.11 15.94
N GLN A 47 5.88 -13.48 16.21
CA GLN A 47 4.71 -12.81 15.62
C GLN A 47 4.42 -11.49 16.32
N ILE A 48 4.57 -11.46 17.65
CA ILE A 48 4.45 -10.23 18.45
C ILE A 48 5.53 -9.23 18.02
N ASP A 49 6.77 -9.71 17.81
CA ASP A 49 7.88 -8.88 17.35
C ASP A 49 7.63 -8.28 15.97
N ARG A 50 6.96 -9.00 15.07
CA ARG A 50 6.53 -8.46 13.76
C ARG A 50 5.55 -7.30 13.92
N VAL A 51 4.58 -7.41 14.83
CA VAL A 51 3.63 -6.31 15.11
C VAL A 51 4.34 -5.12 15.75
N SER A 52 5.24 -5.38 16.70
CA SER A 52 6.05 -4.32 17.33
C SER A 52 6.94 -3.61 16.31
N ALA A 53 7.56 -4.33 15.38
CA ALA A 53 8.35 -3.75 14.29
C ALA A 53 7.49 -2.91 13.33
N PHE A 54 6.28 -3.40 13.01
CA PHE A 54 5.30 -2.64 12.23
C PHE A 54 4.93 -1.32 12.91
N GLU A 55 4.52 -1.36 14.18
CA GLU A 55 4.12 -0.18 14.95
C GLU A 55 5.28 0.81 15.14
N ALA A 56 6.51 0.31 15.31
CA ALA A 56 7.70 1.15 15.42
C ALA A 56 7.99 1.97 14.16
N VAL A 57 7.55 1.51 12.98
CA VAL A 57 7.82 2.19 11.70
C VAL A 57 6.60 2.93 11.19
N TRP A 58 5.40 2.33 11.27
CA TRP A 58 4.18 2.81 10.63
C TRP A 58 3.07 3.17 11.61
N GLY A 59 3.21 2.76 12.88
CA GLY A 59 2.16 2.87 13.89
C GLY A 59 1.60 4.28 14.06
N GLY A 60 0.29 4.42 13.84
CA GLY A 60 -0.43 5.67 13.98
C GLY A 60 -0.36 6.60 12.76
N LEU A 61 0.39 6.26 11.71
CA LEU A 61 0.41 7.05 10.47
C LEU A 61 -0.95 6.96 9.76
N VAL A 62 -1.52 8.12 9.48
CA VAL A 62 -2.71 8.30 8.65
C VAL A 62 -2.29 8.93 7.33
N LEU A 63 -2.73 8.32 6.23
CA LEU A 63 -2.56 8.84 4.88
C LEU A 63 -3.91 9.29 4.31
N PRO A 64 -3.94 10.05 3.19
CA PRO A 64 -5.15 10.26 2.42
C PRO A 64 -5.81 8.95 2.00
N PRO A 65 -7.13 8.94 1.75
CA PRO A 65 -7.80 7.80 1.16
C PRO A 65 -7.13 7.39 -0.16
N SER A 66 -6.83 6.09 -0.26
CA SER A 66 -6.47 5.44 -1.53
C SER A 66 -7.56 5.66 -2.59
N PRO A 67 -7.21 5.80 -3.89
CA PRO A 67 -8.19 5.81 -4.98
C PRO A 67 -9.02 4.52 -5.08
N HIS A 68 -8.47 3.40 -4.62
CA HIS A 68 -9.09 2.06 -4.61
C HIS A 68 -9.19 1.49 -3.19
N TYR A 69 -9.93 0.40 -3.03
CA TYR A 69 -10.20 -0.26 -1.75
C TYR A 69 -10.90 0.64 -0.71
N ASP A 70 -11.84 1.48 -1.17
CA ASP A 70 -12.59 2.44 -0.34
C ASP A 70 -11.70 3.25 0.63
N GLY A 71 -10.53 3.62 0.13
CA GLY A 71 -9.62 4.50 0.83
C GLY A 71 -8.55 3.81 1.68
N GLY A 72 -8.48 2.47 1.70
CA GLY A 72 -7.46 1.74 2.45
C GLY A 72 -7.65 1.81 3.97
N PRO A 73 -6.62 1.47 4.76
CA PRO A 73 -6.66 1.58 6.22
C PRO A 73 -6.81 3.04 6.65
N ARG A 74 -7.62 3.27 7.69
CA ARG A 74 -7.88 4.59 8.27
C ARG A 74 -6.63 5.17 8.95
N ALA A 75 -5.90 4.32 9.64
CA ALA A 75 -4.61 4.60 10.26
C ALA A 75 -3.85 3.27 10.31
N PHE A 76 -2.54 3.28 10.07
CA PHE A 76 -1.74 2.08 10.25
C PHE A 76 -1.69 1.71 11.73
N ARG A 77 -2.26 0.55 12.09
CA ARG A 77 -2.24 0.03 13.46
C ARG A 77 -2.17 -1.49 13.44
N GLY A 78 -1.21 -2.03 14.16
CA GLY A 78 -1.03 -3.47 14.29
C GLY A 78 -2.02 -4.00 15.34
N ASP A 79 -2.79 -5.03 14.97
CA ASP A 79 -3.62 -5.76 15.92
C ASP A 79 -3.02 -7.12 16.28
N VAL A 80 -3.74 -7.88 17.10
CA VAL A 80 -3.36 -9.24 17.51
C VAL A 80 -3.06 -10.12 16.28
N PRO A 81 -1.91 -10.81 16.24
CA PRO A 81 -1.66 -11.81 15.22
C PRO A 81 -2.65 -12.95 15.31
N GLU A 82 -3.24 -13.30 14.17
CA GLU A 82 -4.14 -14.41 14.02
C GLU A 82 -3.60 -15.39 12.99
N ARG A 83 -4.01 -16.64 13.13
CA ARG A 83 -3.65 -17.72 12.21
C ARG A 83 -4.91 -18.28 11.56
N PRO A 84 -5.53 -17.55 10.61
CA PRO A 84 -6.79 -17.98 9.98
C PRO A 84 -6.63 -19.28 9.18
N ALA A 85 -5.42 -19.59 8.70
CA ALA A 85 -5.09 -20.85 8.05
C ALA A 85 -3.67 -21.34 8.44
N ARG A 86 -2.73 -21.38 7.49
CA ARG A 86 -1.35 -21.82 7.75
C ARG A 86 -0.44 -20.68 8.18
N ASP A 87 -0.72 -19.46 7.73
CA ASP A 87 0.13 -18.29 7.90
C ASP A 87 -0.38 -17.38 9.02
N TRP A 88 0.57 -16.70 9.68
CA TRP A 88 0.28 -15.69 10.69
C TRP A 88 0.15 -14.32 10.05
N LEU A 89 -1.04 -13.75 10.18
CA LEU A 89 -1.43 -12.44 9.68
C LEU A 89 -1.76 -11.54 10.87
N PHE A 90 -1.65 -10.24 10.71
CA PHE A 90 -2.18 -9.28 11.68
C PHE A 90 -2.76 -8.09 10.92
N GLU A 91 -3.81 -7.46 11.46
CA GLU A 91 -4.40 -6.30 10.81
C GLU A 91 -3.39 -5.15 10.70
N ALA A 92 -3.39 -4.49 9.55
CA ALA A 92 -2.61 -3.29 9.28
C ALA A 92 -3.37 -2.01 9.66
N GLY A 93 -4.57 -2.14 10.23
CA GLY A 93 -5.40 -1.06 10.73
C GLY A 93 -6.83 -1.12 10.23
N ALA A 94 -7.75 -0.57 11.02
CA ALA A 94 -9.17 -0.56 10.71
C ALA A 94 -9.48 0.12 9.37
N GLN A 95 -10.49 -0.39 8.68
CA GLN A 95 -11.01 0.15 7.43
C GLN A 95 -11.61 1.55 7.65
N ARG A 96 -11.70 2.34 6.56
CA ARG A 96 -12.40 3.64 6.58
C ARG A 96 -13.92 3.50 6.47
N THR A 97 -14.36 2.46 5.78
CA THR A 97 -15.76 2.12 5.52
C THR A 97 -16.01 0.65 5.89
N ALA A 98 -17.27 0.22 5.89
CA ALA A 98 -17.58 -1.19 6.07
C ALA A 98 -17.23 -1.96 4.79
N LEU A 99 -16.29 -2.90 4.88
CA LEU A 99 -15.79 -3.70 3.75
C LEU A 99 -15.90 -5.20 4.03
N PRO A 100 -16.01 -6.03 2.97
CA PRO A 100 -16.06 -7.48 3.11
C PRO A 100 -14.68 -8.13 3.34
N TYR A 101 -13.61 -7.33 3.47
CA TYR A 101 -12.24 -7.76 3.70
C TYR A 101 -11.52 -6.88 4.73
N ALA A 102 -10.45 -7.39 5.31
CA ALA A 102 -9.52 -6.67 6.18
C ALA A 102 -8.19 -6.36 5.48
N PHE A 103 -7.55 -5.27 5.86
CA PHE A 103 -6.17 -4.98 5.46
C PHE A 103 -5.22 -5.65 6.44
N VAL A 104 -4.36 -6.55 5.98
CA VAL A 104 -3.49 -7.33 6.88
C VAL A 104 -2.05 -7.36 6.37
N ILE A 105 -1.14 -7.67 7.30
CA ILE A 105 0.28 -7.87 7.04
C ILE A 105 0.60 -9.37 6.96
N GLY A 106 1.12 -9.78 5.80
CA GLY A 106 1.53 -11.13 5.48
C GLY A 106 2.81 -11.58 6.20
N PRO A 107 3.11 -12.89 6.17
CA PRO A 107 4.21 -13.51 6.92
C PRO A 107 5.58 -12.87 6.68
N ASN A 108 5.84 -12.33 5.50
CA ASN A 108 7.11 -11.69 5.14
C ASN A 108 7.02 -10.15 5.13
N GLY A 109 5.92 -9.58 5.64
CA GLY A 109 5.70 -8.13 5.70
C GLY A 109 4.89 -7.57 4.54
N GLU A 110 4.32 -8.43 3.68
CA GLU A 110 3.48 -8.02 2.56
C GLU A 110 2.23 -7.28 3.05
N PHE A 111 1.82 -6.24 2.34
CA PHE A 111 0.55 -5.57 2.59
C PHE A 111 -0.52 -6.17 1.70
N GLY A 112 -1.68 -6.54 2.25
CA GLY A 112 -2.78 -7.00 1.40
C GLY A 112 -4.12 -7.23 2.08
N LEU A 113 -4.94 -8.09 1.48
CA LEU A 113 -6.35 -8.29 1.84
C LEU A 113 -6.62 -9.67 2.40
N HIS A 114 -7.50 -9.75 3.40
CA HIS A 114 -8.00 -11.01 3.93
C HIS A 114 -9.53 -11.05 3.99
N ALA A 115 -10.14 -12.06 3.36
CA ALA A 115 -11.57 -12.38 3.42
C ALA A 115 -11.78 -13.90 3.35
N GLY A 116 -11.30 -14.63 4.37
CA GLY A 116 -11.25 -16.10 4.35
C GLY A 116 -10.07 -16.66 3.55
N THR A 117 -9.70 -15.99 2.46
CA THR A 117 -8.44 -16.17 1.73
C THR A 117 -7.55 -14.94 1.90
N TRP A 118 -6.24 -15.12 1.84
CA TRP A 118 -5.22 -14.07 1.91
C TRP A 118 -4.66 -13.77 0.52
N VAL A 119 -4.63 -12.49 0.14
CA VAL A 119 -4.06 -12.00 -1.13
C VAL A 119 -3.08 -10.85 -0.86
N PRO A 120 -1.78 -11.02 -1.14
CA PRO A 120 -0.81 -9.96 -0.99
C PRO A 120 -0.89 -8.97 -2.17
N LEU A 121 -1.02 -7.68 -1.87
CA LEU A 121 -1.11 -6.61 -2.88
C LEU A 121 0.27 -6.07 -3.25
N HIS A 122 1.09 -5.82 -2.23
CA HIS A 122 2.44 -5.31 -2.35
C HIS A 122 3.37 -6.10 -1.42
N ALA A 123 4.62 -6.27 -1.82
CA ALA A 123 5.61 -6.99 -1.03
C ALA A 123 5.95 -6.30 0.31
N SER A 124 5.53 -5.05 0.51
CA SER A 124 5.66 -4.35 1.78
C SER A 124 4.67 -3.18 1.91
N ILE A 125 4.51 -2.67 3.12
CA ILE A 125 3.79 -1.40 3.38
C ILE A 125 4.47 -0.24 2.68
N ALA A 126 5.80 -0.24 2.57
CA ALA A 126 6.51 0.78 1.81
C ALA A 126 6.06 0.78 0.34
N GLY A 127 5.94 -0.40 -0.27
CA GLY A 127 5.42 -0.56 -1.63
C GLY A 127 3.98 -0.04 -1.78
N TRP A 128 3.10 -0.33 -0.81
CA TRP A 128 1.75 0.24 -0.78
C TRP A 128 1.78 1.78 -0.68
N VAL A 129 2.63 2.36 0.17
CA VAL A 129 2.77 3.81 0.30
C VAL A 129 3.36 4.45 -0.96
N GLU A 130 4.28 3.78 -1.64
CA GLU A 130 4.80 4.19 -2.96
C GLU A 130 3.69 4.21 -4.01
N SER A 131 2.81 3.19 -4.01
CA SER A 131 1.61 3.13 -4.88
C SER A 131 0.70 4.34 -4.64
N LEU A 132 0.42 4.68 -3.38
CA LEU A 132 -0.42 5.83 -3.03
C LEU A 132 0.21 7.16 -3.45
N ALA A 133 1.50 7.33 -3.19
CA ALA A 133 2.23 8.53 -3.57
C ALA A 133 2.30 8.70 -5.10
N LEU A 134 2.45 7.60 -5.83
CA LEU A 134 2.45 7.60 -7.29
C LEU A 134 1.07 7.94 -7.84
N ALA A 135 0.00 7.38 -7.28
CA ALA A 135 -1.37 7.71 -7.68
C ALA A 135 -1.73 9.18 -7.47
N ASP A 136 -1.37 9.73 -6.31
CA ASP A 136 -1.62 11.14 -6.04
C ASP A 136 -0.84 12.05 -7.00
N HIS A 137 0.42 11.71 -7.27
CA HIS A 137 1.26 12.45 -8.23
C HIS A 137 0.72 12.36 -9.65
N ALA A 138 0.44 11.15 -10.13
CA ALA A 138 -0.06 10.90 -11.48
C ALA A 138 -1.39 11.62 -11.73
N ARG A 139 -2.31 11.58 -10.76
CA ARG A 139 -3.60 12.30 -10.83
C ARG A 139 -3.44 13.80 -10.97
N ARG A 140 -2.42 14.40 -10.33
CA ARG A 140 -2.17 15.85 -10.42
C ARG A 140 -1.50 16.27 -11.73
N CYS A 141 -0.82 15.35 -12.40
CA CYS A 141 -0.02 15.65 -13.59
C CYS A 141 -0.68 15.20 -14.91
N ALA A 142 -1.54 14.19 -14.87
CA ALA A 142 -2.16 13.64 -16.07
C ALA A 142 -3.12 14.64 -16.73
N ARG A 143 -3.14 14.62 -18.07
CA ARG A 143 -4.13 15.36 -18.85
C ARG A 143 -5.48 14.65 -18.86
N THR A 144 -5.44 13.32 -18.88
CA THR A 144 -6.63 12.47 -18.88
C THR A 144 -6.44 11.29 -17.94
N THR A 145 -7.55 10.84 -17.36
CA THR A 145 -7.61 9.63 -16.55
C THR A 145 -8.77 8.77 -17.01
N ALA A 146 -8.51 7.48 -17.23
CA ALA A 146 -9.53 6.50 -17.61
C ALA A 146 -9.47 5.31 -16.65
N THR A 147 -10.64 4.72 -16.38
CA THR A 147 -10.76 3.53 -15.54
C THR A 147 -11.39 2.41 -16.37
N LEU A 148 -10.77 1.24 -16.34
CA LEU A 148 -11.27 -0.01 -16.91
C LEU A 148 -11.60 -0.97 -15.79
N THR A 149 -12.61 -1.82 -15.96
CA THR A 149 -13.00 -2.82 -14.98
C THR A 149 -13.29 -4.17 -15.63
N GLY A 150 -13.19 -5.24 -14.83
CA GLY A 150 -13.48 -6.60 -15.27
C GLY A 150 -12.59 -7.05 -16.43
N ALA A 151 -13.14 -7.77 -17.41
CA ALA A 151 -12.37 -8.37 -18.50
C ALA A 151 -11.58 -7.35 -19.34
N ALA A 152 -12.02 -6.09 -19.42
CA ALA A 152 -11.30 -5.05 -20.15
C ALA A 152 -9.92 -4.74 -19.55
N VAL A 153 -9.66 -5.14 -18.30
CA VAL A 153 -8.34 -5.04 -17.67
C VAL A 153 -7.38 -6.10 -18.19
N ASP A 154 -7.88 -7.28 -18.57
CA ASP A 154 -7.08 -8.37 -19.12
C ASP A 154 -6.68 -8.12 -20.57
N ASP A 155 -7.48 -7.32 -21.28
CA ASP A 155 -7.23 -6.87 -22.66
C ASP A 155 -6.25 -5.67 -22.75
N LEU A 156 -5.61 -5.29 -21.63
CA LEU A 156 -4.62 -4.20 -21.64
C LEU A 156 -3.28 -4.66 -22.20
N GLU A 157 -2.92 -4.11 -23.37
CA GLU A 157 -1.57 -4.26 -23.92
C GLU A 157 -0.56 -3.41 -23.14
N LEU A 158 0.35 -4.10 -22.45
CA LEU A 158 1.43 -3.50 -21.67
C LEU A 158 2.78 -3.57 -22.40
N ASP A 159 2.77 -3.96 -23.67
CA ASP A 159 3.97 -3.98 -24.51
C ASP A 159 4.59 -2.58 -24.61
N GLY A 160 5.88 -2.50 -24.30
CA GLY A 160 6.61 -1.22 -24.24
C GLY A 160 6.41 -0.43 -22.95
N PHE A 161 5.65 -0.94 -21.97
CA PHE A 161 5.64 -0.41 -20.62
C PHE A 161 6.64 -1.15 -19.73
N GLU A 162 7.25 -0.42 -18.80
CA GLU A 162 8.13 -0.97 -17.78
C GLU A 162 7.39 -1.07 -16.44
N ALA A 163 7.56 -2.18 -15.73
CA ALA A 163 7.08 -2.29 -14.36
C ALA A 163 7.72 -1.21 -13.47
N VAL A 164 6.96 -0.68 -12.52
CA VAL A 164 7.42 0.33 -11.56
C VAL A 164 7.94 -0.37 -10.30
N PRO A 165 9.27 -0.57 -10.15
CA PRO A 165 9.81 -1.44 -9.12
C PRO A 165 9.64 -0.91 -7.70
N GLU A 166 9.59 0.41 -7.51
CA GLU A 166 9.48 1.00 -6.17
C GLU A 166 8.16 0.66 -5.47
N VAL A 167 7.11 0.35 -6.23
CA VAL A 167 5.81 -0.05 -5.68
C VAL A 167 5.82 -1.51 -5.18
N ALA A 168 6.81 -2.30 -5.60
CA ALA A 168 6.96 -3.71 -5.22
C ALA A 168 5.63 -4.49 -5.33
N GLY A 169 4.96 -4.31 -6.47
CA GLY A 169 3.63 -4.84 -6.72
C GLY A 169 3.56 -6.35 -6.81
N LEU A 170 2.47 -6.93 -6.30
CA LEU A 170 2.11 -8.34 -6.42
C LEU A 170 0.78 -8.45 -7.18
N ALA A 171 -0.36 -8.63 -6.49
CA ALA A 171 -1.68 -8.54 -7.15
C ALA A 171 -1.93 -7.13 -7.71
N ASP A 172 -1.39 -6.10 -7.05
CA ASP A 172 -1.50 -4.72 -7.47
C ASP A 172 -0.16 -4.21 -7.98
N ALA A 173 -0.13 -3.72 -9.21
CA ALA A 173 1.10 -3.32 -9.86
C ALA A 173 0.92 -2.06 -10.72
N TRP A 174 2.07 -1.49 -11.10
CA TRP A 174 2.15 -0.26 -11.87
C TRP A 174 3.08 -0.45 -13.06
N TRP A 175 2.70 0.18 -14.16
CA TRP A 175 3.43 0.18 -15.42
C TRP A 175 3.64 1.60 -15.91
N ARG A 176 4.84 1.88 -16.42
CA ARG A 176 5.26 3.18 -16.91
C ARG A 176 5.58 3.09 -18.40
N GLY A 177 4.84 3.86 -19.19
CA GLY A 177 5.07 4.02 -20.62
C GLY A 177 5.75 5.35 -20.94
N ASN A 178 5.72 5.74 -22.20
CA ASN A 178 6.36 6.96 -22.69
C ASN A 178 5.71 8.25 -22.19
N ASP A 179 4.38 8.25 -22.01
CA ASP A 179 3.58 9.40 -21.59
C ASP A 179 2.40 9.00 -20.68
N SER A 180 2.43 7.77 -20.15
CA SER A 180 1.36 7.22 -19.34
C SER A 180 1.85 6.36 -18.18
N LEU A 181 1.05 6.35 -17.11
CA LEU A 181 1.15 5.42 -15.99
C LEU A 181 -0.13 4.60 -15.94
N ILE A 182 0.00 3.29 -15.78
CA ILE A 182 -1.13 2.38 -15.63
C ILE A 182 -0.99 1.72 -14.25
N ALA A 183 -2.04 1.80 -13.44
CA ALA A 183 -2.16 1.07 -12.19
C ALA A 183 -3.20 -0.02 -12.36
N ILE A 184 -2.86 -1.29 -12.09
CA ILE A 184 -3.82 -2.39 -12.12
C ILE A 184 -3.98 -2.93 -10.71
N TYR A 185 -5.23 -3.08 -10.29
CA TYR A 185 -5.68 -3.53 -8.99
C TYR A 185 -6.44 -4.84 -9.16
N ARG A 186 -5.86 -5.94 -8.69
CA ARG A 186 -6.49 -7.29 -8.76
C ARG A 186 -6.87 -7.82 -7.39
N GLY A 187 -6.36 -7.21 -6.32
CA GLY A 187 -6.55 -7.65 -4.96
C GLY A 187 -7.98 -8.03 -4.58
N GLU A 188 -8.93 -7.15 -4.86
CA GLU A 188 -10.34 -7.38 -4.51
C GLU A 188 -10.94 -8.52 -5.35
N ALA A 189 -10.61 -8.58 -6.64
CA ALA A 189 -11.08 -9.64 -7.52
C ALA A 189 -10.58 -11.01 -7.08
N GLU A 190 -9.32 -11.10 -6.65
CA GLU A 190 -8.73 -12.34 -6.18
C GLU A 190 -9.28 -12.74 -4.80
N VAL A 191 -9.31 -11.82 -3.83
CA VAL A 191 -9.69 -12.15 -2.44
C VAL A 191 -11.18 -12.50 -2.32
N MET A 192 -12.02 -11.92 -3.17
CA MET A 192 -13.47 -12.13 -3.18
C MET A 192 -13.92 -13.14 -4.25
N GLU A 193 -12.99 -13.76 -4.99
CA GLU A 193 -13.27 -14.61 -6.16
C GLU A 193 -14.26 -13.93 -7.15
N ALA A 194 -14.06 -12.63 -7.36
CA ALA A 194 -14.94 -11.76 -8.13
C ALA A 194 -14.17 -11.06 -9.26
N PRO A 195 -13.89 -11.74 -10.40
CA PRO A 195 -13.10 -11.18 -11.51
C PRO A 195 -13.58 -9.81 -12.02
N ARG A 196 -14.86 -9.49 -11.81
CA ARG A 196 -15.48 -8.22 -12.20
C ARG A 196 -14.95 -7.01 -11.41
N CYS A 197 -14.35 -7.24 -10.23
CA CYS A 197 -13.83 -6.19 -9.36
C CYS A 197 -12.41 -5.74 -9.73
N GLN A 198 -11.73 -6.45 -10.65
CA GLN A 198 -10.40 -6.01 -11.07
C GLN A 198 -10.53 -4.69 -11.83
N THR A 199 -9.60 -3.78 -11.57
CA THR A 199 -9.68 -2.42 -12.07
C THR A 199 -8.32 -1.97 -12.56
N ALA A 200 -8.30 -1.22 -13.66
CA ALA A 200 -7.11 -0.51 -14.11
C ALA A 200 -7.40 0.99 -14.17
N THR A 201 -6.45 1.82 -13.72
CA THR A 201 -6.49 3.27 -13.88
C THR A 201 -5.34 3.71 -14.76
N ILE A 202 -5.66 4.38 -15.86
CA ILE A 202 -4.71 4.88 -16.85
C ILE A 202 -4.61 6.39 -16.69
N TYR A 203 -3.42 6.87 -16.39
CA TYR A 203 -3.05 8.28 -16.32
C TYR A 203 -2.26 8.63 -17.58
N ALA A 204 -2.80 9.45 -18.48
CA ALA A 204 -2.18 9.72 -19.78
C ALA A 204 -1.87 11.21 -20.01
N GLY A 205 -0.99 11.47 -20.99
CA GLY A 205 -0.49 12.80 -21.30
C GLY A 205 0.48 13.35 -20.25
N LEU A 206 1.23 12.47 -19.60
CA LEU A 206 2.26 12.80 -18.62
C LEU A 206 3.55 13.19 -19.34
N ASP A 207 4.20 14.24 -18.85
CA ASP A 207 5.58 14.56 -19.22
C ASP A 207 6.57 13.76 -18.33
N ALA A 208 7.88 13.98 -18.54
CA ALA A 208 8.91 13.30 -17.76
C ALA A 208 8.76 13.50 -16.23
N TRP A 209 8.27 14.67 -15.82
CA TRP A 209 7.99 14.94 -14.41
C TRP A 209 6.74 14.20 -13.92
N GLY A 210 5.68 14.14 -14.72
CA GLY A 210 4.48 13.36 -14.42
C GLY A 210 4.77 11.86 -14.27
N LEU A 211 5.72 11.32 -15.03
CA LEU A 211 6.07 9.89 -15.01
C LEU A 211 6.96 9.47 -13.83
N ARG A 212 7.81 10.38 -13.31
CA ARG A 212 8.86 10.04 -12.32
C ARG A 212 8.77 10.85 -11.03
N GLY A 213 8.20 12.06 -11.08
CA GLY A 213 8.18 13.00 -9.97
C GLY A 213 9.59 13.35 -9.47
N LEU A 214 9.70 13.52 -8.15
CA LEU A 214 10.94 13.93 -7.46
C LEU A 214 12.12 12.94 -7.60
N ASP A 215 11.88 11.76 -8.15
CA ASP A 215 12.89 10.72 -8.34
C ASP A 215 13.53 10.77 -9.73
N GLY A 216 12.99 11.58 -10.65
CA GLY A 216 13.56 11.83 -11.98
C GLY A 216 14.47 13.05 -12.07
N THR A 217 14.61 13.83 -10.99
CA THR A 217 15.51 14.99 -10.97
C THR A 217 16.91 14.54 -10.56
N ASP A 218 17.72 14.12 -11.53
CA ASP A 218 19.16 14.29 -11.40
C ASP A 218 19.42 15.79 -11.32
N THR A 219 19.64 16.30 -10.11
CA THR A 219 20.22 17.63 -9.93
C THR A 219 21.62 17.56 -10.57
N PRO A 220 21.93 18.33 -11.63
CA PRO A 220 23.32 18.49 -12.02
C PRO A 220 24.00 19.21 -10.85
N SER A 221 25.04 18.58 -10.28
CA SER A 221 25.92 19.28 -9.34
C SER A 221 26.40 20.56 -10.02
N LYS A 222 26.09 21.70 -9.40
CA LYS A 222 26.80 22.95 -9.66
C LYS A 222 28.12 22.95 -8.93
#